data_AF-A0A9D6SQ17-F1
#
_entry.id   AF-A0A9D6SQ17-F1
#
_cell.length_a   1.000
_cell.length_b   1.000
_cell.length_c   1.000
_cell.angle_alpha   90.00
_cell.angle_beta   90.00
_cell.angle_gamma   90.00
#
_symmetry.space_group_name_H-M   'P 1'
#
loop_
_entity.id
_entity.type
_entity.pdbx_description
1 polymer ?
#
loop_
_entity_poly.entity_id
_entity_poly.type
_entity_poly.pdbx_seq_one_letter_code
_entity_poly.pdbx_strand_id
1 'polypeptide(L)'
;RRHGLKTLDFSDNELAKLHVRHLVGGHAPNVEHETLYRFEFPERPGALMKFLNSMRHGWNISLFHYRNHGADYGRVLVGMQVPTRDKAAFKAFLSKLGYPHSEETRNPAYRMFLA
;
A
#
# COMPACT_ATOMS: atom_id res chain seq x y z
N ARG A 1 -30.77 2.96 9.43
CA ARG A 1 -30.67 3.74 8.17
C ARG A 1 -31.98 4.52 7.98
N ARG A 2 -32.08 5.77 8.45
CA ARG A 2 -33.37 6.50 8.54
C ARG A 2 -33.44 7.84 7.79
N HIS A 3 -32.41 8.21 7.01
CA HIS A 3 -32.37 9.48 6.25
C HIS A 3 -31.75 9.36 4.84
N GLY A 4 -31.70 8.17 4.23
CA GLY A 4 -31.19 8.01 2.85
C GLY A 4 -29.67 8.25 2.65
N LEU A 5 -28.94 8.60 3.70
CA LEU A 5 -27.48 8.71 3.65
C LEU A 5 -26.86 7.33 3.41
N LYS A 6 -26.18 7.16 2.26
CA LYS A 6 -25.42 5.97 1.93
C LYS A 6 -24.15 5.94 2.79
N THR A 7 -23.93 4.82 3.47
CA THR A 7 -22.73 4.58 4.29
C THR A 7 -22.00 3.35 3.78
N LEU A 8 -20.67 3.38 3.82
CA LEU A 8 -19.82 2.21 3.63
C LEU A 8 -19.33 1.75 5.00
N ASP A 9 -19.42 0.45 5.25
CA ASP A 9 -18.93 -0.14 6.49
C ASP A 9 -17.48 -0.59 6.32
N PHE A 10 -16.59 -0.10 7.19
CA PHE A 10 -15.17 -0.44 7.22
C PHE A 10 -14.77 -1.22 8.48
N SER A 11 -15.75 -1.77 9.21
CA SER A 11 -15.51 -2.52 10.45
C SER A 11 -14.55 -3.69 10.28
N ASP A 12 -14.46 -4.27 9.07
CA ASP A 12 -13.54 -5.36 8.72
C ASP A 12 -12.45 -4.97 7.71
N ASN A 13 -12.27 -3.66 7.46
CA ASN A 13 -11.29 -3.18 6.49
C ASN A 13 -9.94 -2.89 7.17
N GLU A 14 -9.01 -3.83 7.07
CA GLU A 14 -7.68 -3.70 7.67
C GLU A 14 -6.87 -2.52 7.11
N LEU A 15 -7.00 -2.22 5.81
CA LEU A 15 -6.36 -1.03 5.23
C LEU A 15 -6.85 0.26 5.91
N ALA A 16 -8.17 0.36 6.14
CA ALA A 16 -8.77 1.51 6.80
C ALA A 16 -8.29 1.65 8.26
N LYS A 17 -8.30 0.54 9.01
CA LYS A 17 -7.91 0.51 10.43
C LYS A 17 -6.42 0.79 10.63
N LEU A 18 -5.58 0.21 9.80
CA LEU A 18 -4.13 0.21 10.02
C LEU A 18 -3.46 1.40 9.38
N HIS A 19 -3.91 1.80 8.19
CA HIS A 19 -3.24 2.81 7.40
C HIS A 19 -4.08 4.07 7.26
N VAL A 20 -5.23 4.02 6.58
CA VAL A 20 -5.97 5.24 6.17
C VAL A 20 -6.28 6.16 7.34
N ARG A 21 -6.72 5.62 8.49
CA ARG A 21 -7.04 6.43 9.68
C ARG A 21 -5.86 7.23 10.25
N HIS A 22 -4.63 6.80 10.00
CA HIS A 22 -3.41 7.39 10.56
C HIS A 22 -2.49 7.96 9.47
N LEU A 23 -2.90 7.88 8.20
CA LEU A 23 -2.11 8.34 7.08
C LEU A 23 -2.23 9.86 6.98
N VAL A 24 -1.10 10.55 7.02
CA VAL A 24 -1.04 11.99 6.73
C VAL A 24 -0.95 12.13 5.21
N GLY A 25 -2.00 12.68 4.59
CA GLY A 25 -2.11 12.79 3.13
C GLY A 25 -3.55 13.02 2.66
N GLY A 26 -3.83 12.70 1.41
CA GLY A 26 -5.14 12.83 0.77
C GLY A 26 -5.06 12.40 -0.70
N HIS A 27 -6.08 12.74 -1.48
CA HIS A 27 -6.11 12.44 -2.92
C HIS A 27 -4.92 13.02 -3.68
N ALA A 28 -4.37 12.24 -4.61
CA ALA A 28 -3.23 12.63 -5.43
C ALA A 28 -3.60 12.57 -6.94
N PRO A 29 -4.36 13.55 -7.46
CA PRO A 29 -5.00 13.46 -8.79
C PRO A 29 -4.02 13.40 -9.97
N ASN A 30 -2.77 13.81 -9.78
CA ASN A 30 -1.73 13.80 -10.81
C ASN A 30 -0.89 12.52 -10.79
N VAL A 31 -1.19 11.58 -9.89
CA VAL A 31 -0.46 10.31 -9.81
C VAL A 31 -1.08 9.32 -10.77
N GLU A 32 -0.44 9.15 -11.92
CA GLU A 32 -0.85 8.16 -12.91
C GLU A 32 -0.26 6.78 -12.60
N HIS A 33 -0.99 5.74 -13.01
CA HIS A 33 -0.58 4.35 -12.92
C HIS A 33 -0.17 3.89 -11.52
N GLU A 34 -0.80 4.45 -10.48
CA GLU A 34 -0.58 4.02 -9.11
C GLU A 34 -1.12 2.59 -8.90
N THR A 35 -0.28 1.76 -8.28
CA THR A 35 -0.69 0.49 -7.71
C THR A 35 -0.36 0.49 -6.23
N LEU A 36 -1.30 0.03 -5.41
CA LEU A 36 -1.17 0.05 -3.95
C LEU A 36 -0.92 -1.36 -3.43
N TYR A 37 0.13 -1.52 -2.63
CA TYR A 37 0.48 -2.78 -1.99
C TYR A 37 0.72 -2.61 -0.51
N ARG A 38 0.21 -3.56 0.27
CA ARG A 38 0.53 -3.72 1.69
C ARG A 38 1.55 -4.86 1.83
N PHE A 39 2.67 -4.59 2.48
CA PHE A 39 3.75 -5.54 2.75
C PHE A 39 3.87 -5.81 4.25
N GLU A 40 4.29 -7.02 4.58
CA GLU A 40 4.60 -7.45 5.94
C GLU A 40 6.09 -7.79 6.04
N PHE A 41 6.80 -7.04 6.88
CA PHE A 41 8.23 -7.22 7.12
C PHE A 41 8.42 -7.87 8.49
N PRO A 42 9.24 -8.91 8.61
CA PRO A 42 9.64 -9.39 9.93
C PRO A 42 10.38 -8.26 10.66
N GLU A 43 10.26 -8.20 11.99
CA GLU A 43 10.95 -7.22 12.84
C GLU A 43 12.47 -7.54 12.95
N ARG A 44 13.14 -7.58 11.79
CA ARG A 44 14.59 -7.73 11.64
C ARG A 44 15.14 -6.43 11.08
N PRO A 45 16.21 -5.87 11.68
CA PRO A 45 16.87 -4.67 11.16
C PRO A 45 17.20 -4.81 9.67
N GLY A 46 16.88 -3.76 8.89
CA GLY A 46 17.25 -3.67 7.48
C GLY A 46 16.28 -4.30 6.47
N ALA A 47 15.20 -4.97 6.89
CA ALA A 47 14.23 -5.56 5.95
C ALA A 47 13.56 -4.51 5.04
N LEU A 48 13.19 -3.35 5.60
CA LEU A 48 12.66 -2.23 4.84
C LEU A 48 13.70 -1.65 3.87
N MET A 49 14.93 -1.45 4.31
CA MET A 49 16.00 -0.94 3.45
C MET A 49 16.30 -1.90 2.30
N LYS A 50 16.28 -3.21 2.55
CA LYS A 50 16.42 -4.22 1.50
C LYS A 50 15.30 -4.12 0.46
N PHE A 51 14.07 -3.88 0.88
CA PHE A 51 12.96 -3.62 -0.04
C PHE A 51 13.20 -2.38 -0.90
N LEU A 52 13.53 -1.25 -0.27
CA LEU A 52 13.78 0.00 -1.00
C LEU A 52 14.94 -0.14 -2.00
N ASN A 53 16.04 -0.78 -1.58
CA ASN A 53 17.21 -1.02 -2.44
C ASN A 53 16.94 -2.03 -3.56
N SER A 54 15.97 -2.92 -3.40
CA SER A 54 15.60 -3.89 -4.45
C SER A 54 14.68 -3.30 -5.51
N MET A 55 14.08 -2.14 -5.25
CA MET A 55 13.19 -1.47 -6.18
C MET A 55 13.99 -0.91 -7.38
N ARG A 56 13.49 -1.11 -8.59
CA ARG A 56 14.15 -0.59 -9.81
C ARG A 56 14.14 0.94 -9.83
N HIS A 57 15.19 1.56 -10.38
CA HIS A 57 15.37 3.01 -10.56
C HIS A 57 14.35 3.70 -11.51
N GLY A 58 13.14 3.16 -11.69
CA GLY A 58 12.10 3.73 -12.57
C GLY A 58 10.67 3.62 -12.03
N TRP A 59 10.46 3.08 -10.83
CA TRP A 59 9.15 3.06 -10.17
C TRP A 59 9.16 4.07 -9.03
N ASN A 60 8.40 5.15 -9.20
CA ASN A 60 8.29 6.19 -8.18
C ASN A 60 7.41 5.70 -7.03
N ILE A 61 7.80 6.00 -5.80
CA ILE A 61 6.97 5.81 -4.62
C ILE A 61 6.11 7.06 -4.44
N SER A 62 4.81 6.93 -4.69
CA SER A 62 3.82 8.01 -4.56
C SER A 62 3.18 8.05 -3.17
N LEU A 63 3.15 6.92 -2.47
CA LEU A 63 2.64 6.80 -1.11
C LEU A 63 3.53 5.87 -0.30
N PHE A 64 3.87 6.24 0.92
CA PHE A 64 4.60 5.38 1.84
C PHE A 64 4.11 5.58 3.27
N HIS A 65 3.58 4.53 3.89
CA HIS A 65 3.12 4.57 5.27
C HIS A 65 3.55 3.31 6.03
N TYR A 66 4.39 3.48 7.04
CA TYR A 66 4.89 2.41 7.89
C TYR A 66 4.21 2.42 9.25
N ARG A 67 3.83 1.25 9.74
CA ARG A 67 3.32 1.07 11.09
C ARG A 67 3.89 -0.19 11.71
N ASN A 68 4.47 -0.03 12.90
CA ASN A 68 4.84 -1.15 13.75
C ASN A 68 3.58 -1.78 14.34
N HIS A 69 3.46 -3.09 14.19
CA HIS A 69 2.37 -3.86 14.76
C HIS A 69 2.95 -4.95 15.67
N GLY A 70 3.53 -4.52 16.79
CA GLY A 70 3.89 -5.36 17.95
C GLY A 70 4.77 -6.59 17.69
N ALA A 71 5.94 -6.60 18.33
CA ALA A 71 6.91 -7.69 18.56
C ALA A 71 7.47 -8.48 17.35
N ASP A 72 6.69 -8.76 16.30
CA ASP A 72 7.12 -9.71 15.26
C ASP A 72 7.06 -9.16 13.83
N TYR A 73 6.19 -8.19 13.50
CA TYR A 73 6.02 -7.69 12.13
C TYR A 73 5.74 -6.18 12.00
N GLY A 74 6.44 -5.53 11.07
CA GLY A 74 6.14 -4.19 10.57
C GLY A 74 5.28 -4.25 9.31
N ARG A 75 4.24 -3.42 9.23
CA ARG A 75 3.39 -3.30 8.04
C ARG A 75 3.70 -2.02 7.28
N VAL A 76 3.92 -2.13 5.98
CA VAL A 76 4.12 -0.98 5.10
C VAL A 76 3.04 -0.96 4.04
N LEU A 77 2.39 0.18 3.88
CA LEU A 77 1.58 0.47 2.71
C LEU A 77 2.41 1.32 1.74
N VAL A 78 2.52 0.87 0.50
CA VAL A 78 3.28 1.56 -0.56
C VAL A 78 2.40 1.75 -1.79
N GLY A 79 2.28 2.99 -2.24
CA GLY A 79 1.81 3.33 -3.58
C GLY A 79 3.00 3.48 -4.51
N MET A 80 2.97 2.78 -5.64
CA MET A 80 4.01 2.83 -6.66
C MET A 80 3.42 3.19 -8.01
N GLN A 81 4.07 4.11 -8.72
CA GLN A 81 3.75 4.40 -10.11
C GLN A 81 4.41 3.36 -11.01
N VAL A 82 3.61 2.42 -11.51
CA VAL A 82 4.06 1.33 -12.37
C VAL A 82 3.38 1.47 -13.73
N PRO A 83 4.06 2.02 -14.75
CA PRO A 83 3.50 2.12 -16.09
C PRO A 83 2.99 0.78 -16.59
N THR A 84 1.93 0.78 -17.40
CA THR A 84 1.29 -0.46 -17.88
C THR A 84 2.29 -1.42 -18.55
N ARG A 85 3.28 -0.88 -19.27
CA ARG A 85 4.36 -1.65 -19.90
C ARG A 85 5.25 -2.44 -18.92
N ASP A 86 5.35 -1.98 -17.68
CA ASP A 86 6.24 -2.52 -16.66
C ASP A 86 5.54 -3.52 -15.72
N LYS A 87 4.22 -3.72 -15.84
CA LYS A 87 3.44 -4.60 -14.96
C LYS A 87 4.01 -6.03 -14.89
N ALA A 88 4.52 -6.56 -15.99
CA ALA A 88 5.14 -7.89 -16.01
C ALA A 88 6.46 -7.92 -15.21
N ALA A 89 7.31 -6.90 -15.38
CA ALA A 89 8.55 -6.76 -14.61
C ALA A 89 8.27 -6.54 -13.13
N PHE A 90 7.22 -5.78 -12.80
CA PHE A 90 6.78 -5.52 -11.44
C PHE A 90 6.27 -6.79 -10.75
N LYS A 91 5.47 -7.61 -11.44
CA LYS A 91 5.04 -8.92 -10.91
C LYS A 91 6.23 -9.83 -10.64
N ALA A 92 7.21 -9.88 -11.56
CA ALA A 92 8.43 -10.66 -11.36
C ALA A 92 9.28 -10.15 -10.18
N PHE A 93 9.29 -8.84 -9.94
CA PHE A 93 9.91 -8.24 -8.77
C PHE A 93 9.23 -8.68 -7.47
N LEU A 94 7.90 -8.58 -7.39
CA LEU A 94 7.12 -9.02 -6.22
C LEU A 94 7.36 -10.50 -5.88
N SER A 95 7.46 -11.36 -6.89
CA SER A 95 7.77 -12.79 -6.69
C SER A 95 9.17 -13.03 -6.13
N LYS A 96 10.15 -12.17 -6.43
CA LYS A 96 11.54 -12.29 -5.95
C LYS A 96 11.75 -11.68 -4.57
N LEU A 97 10.90 -10.75 -4.16
CA LEU A 97 11.05 -9.98 -2.92
C LEU A 97 10.94 -10.88 -1.67
N GLY A 98 10.08 -11.90 -1.72
CA GLY A 98 9.94 -12.89 -0.64
C GLY A 98 9.24 -12.39 0.63
N TYR A 99 8.63 -11.21 0.60
CA TYR A 99 7.80 -10.69 1.69
C TYR A 99 6.32 -10.93 1.39
N PRO A 100 5.51 -11.34 2.40
CA PRO A 100 4.06 -11.37 2.27
C PRO A 100 3.53 -10.00 1.84
N HIS A 101 2.67 -10.00 0.84
CA HIS A 101 2.08 -8.77 0.33
C HIS A 101 0.67 -8.99 -0.21
N SER A 102 -0.12 -7.93 -0.22
CA SER A 102 -1.48 -7.90 -0.75
C SER A 102 -1.68 -6.67 -1.61
N GLU A 103 -2.32 -6.83 -2.76
CA GLU A 103 -2.72 -5.70 -3.60
C GLU A 103 -3.97 -5.04 -3.01
N GLU A 104 -3.88 -3.73 -2.77
CA GLU A 104 -4.92 -2.93 -2.13
C GLU A 104 -5.50 -1.86 -3.10
N THR A 105 -5.08 -1.85 -4.37
CA THR A 105 -5.50 -0.86 -5.40
C THR A 105 -7.03 -0.79 -5.59
N ARG A 106 -7.74 -1.89 -5.33
CA ARG A 106 -9.20 -1.97 -5.43
C ARG A 106 -9.91 -1.80 -4.09
N ASN A 107 -9.18 -1.54 -3.01
CA ASN A 107 -9.76 -1.40 -1.69
C ASN A 107 -10.64 -0.13 -1.63
N PRO A 108 -11.90 -0.22 -1.17
CA PRO A 108 -12.81 0.92 -1.13
C PRO A 108 -12.32 2.06 -0.22
N ALA A 109 -11.56 1.76 0.84
CA ALA A 109 -10.99 2.78 1.70
C ALA A 109 -9.91 3.59 0.97
N TYR A 110 -9.04 2.93 0.19
CA TYR A 110 -8.08 3.65 -0.65
C TYR A 110 -8.78 4.54 -1.68
N ARG A 111 -9.76 3.99 -2.41
CA ARG A 111 -10.50 4.76 -3.43
C ARG A 111 -11.27 5.95 -2.88
N MET A 112 -11.76 5.85 -1.65
CA MET A 112 -12.57 6.90 -1.05
C MET A 112 -11.73 8.06 -0.49
N PHE A 113 -10.48 7.81 -0.09
CA PHE A 113 -9.69 8.80 0.66
C PHE A 113 -8.36 9.18 0.01
N LEU A 114 -7.85 8.41 -0.96
CA LEU A 114 -6.48 8.53 -1.46
C LEU A 114 -6.36 8.49 -3.00
N ALA A 115 -7.25 7.77 -3.70
CA ALA A 115 -7.22 7.65 -5.17
C ALA A 115 -7.93 8.80 -5.89
#